data_AF-A0A7S2FXL4-F1
#
_entry.id   AF-A0A7S2FXL4-F1
#
_cell.length_a   1.000
_cell.length_b   1.000
_cell.length_c   1.000
_cell.angle_alpha   90.00
_cell.angle_beta   90.00
_cell.angle_gamma   90.00
#
_symmetry.space_group_name_H-M   'P 1'
#
loop_
_entity.id
_entity.type
_entity.pdbx_description
1 polymer ?
#
loop_
_entity_poly.entity_id
_entity_poly.type
_entity_poly.pdbx_seq_one_letter_code
_entity_poly.pdbx_strand_id
1 'polypeptide(L)'
;VVEEKAAEKKTTFEWWPESKAKETGLIEFKGATPMGSDTNGESSKQDIWTMLKDHGVKTEFWGKGEAKSVETFVEEIQTGSARIMLDATKHKTIVRVVDVVLLRIACKTKEGTKYLVKTKEQYPDGRVKENVNQLAGTKKEPHENSMQTALRIVKDRLNLKDSHLKFEFATCEYFEEEEDSPSYPGVRTVYRKEIFAGSVTTSDPKVLQTIGVTGSGKWENQDSKGYTRSYNWLNEKECGTRQVKMKAVSGNDVSALVHAPVGIGEEDLKNFLETQAIGEDGKKFDVSKFGEDGNKTLKEFSDELSKGEAALSRQPDGKIIRVVDVVVLKITKGTDVLVEVKEERGGKTKTLNWLPGVKRRPDENMFLAAHRAINKVLKVNDNFVSLNASTVLVMEEKKQSPAYCGMHTVYKKRIISAQLLMGDSAVVI
;
A
#
# COMPACT_ATOMS: atom_id res chain seq x y z
N VAL A 1 -19.85 5.98 -11.91
CA VAL A 1 -20.40 4.60 -11.86
C VAL A 1 -19.26 3.64 -12.10
N VAL A 2 -19.16 2.58 -11.33
CA VAL A 2 -18.16 1.51 -11.48
C VAL A 2 -18.89 0.19 -11.73
N GLU A 3 -18.41 -0.59 -12.70
CA GLU A 3 -18.98 -1.89 -13.05
C GLU A 3 -17.95 -3.02 -12.83
N GLU A 4 -18.37 -4.05 -12.11
CA GLU A 4 -17.64 -5.29 -11.86
C GLU A 4 -18.35 -6.45 -12.56
N LYS A 5 -18.02 -6.64 -13.84
CA LYS A 5 -18.71 -7.61 -14.72
C LYS A 5 -18.75 -9.03 -14.15
N ALA A 6 -17.63 -9.50 -13.59
CA ALA A 6 -17.53 -10.86 -13.04
C ALA A 6 -18.45 -11.09 -11.84
N ALA A 7 -18.82 -10.04 -11.11
CA ALA A 7 -19.70 -10.10 -9.95
C ALA A 7 -21.14 -9.66 -10.26
N GLU A 8 -21.42 -9.31 -11.53
CA GLU A 8 -22.66 -8.67 -11.98
C GLU A 8 -23.06 -7.50 -11.07
N LYS A 9 -22.05 -6.72 -10.65
CA LYS A 9 -22.19 -5.65 -9.66
C LYS A 9 -21.92 -4.30 -10.30
N LYS A 10 -22.79 -3.33 -10.00
CA LYS A 10 -22.63 -1.92 -10.40
C LYS A 10 -22.79 -1.02 -9.19
N THR A 11 -21.78 -0.18 -8.94
CA THR A 11 -21.80 0.78 -7.84
C THR A 11 -21.89 2.20 -8.39
N THR A 12 -22.82 2.99 -7.86
CA THR A 12 -23.02 4.39 -8.22
C THR A 12 -22.48 5.27 -7.10
N PHE A 13 -21.68 6.26 -7.50
CA PHE A 13 -21.06 7.24 -6.62
C PHE A 13 -21.53 8.64 -7.02
N GLU A 14 -21.70 9.49 -6.03
CA GLU A 14 -22.07 10.90 -6.20
C GLU A 14 -21.14 11.80 -5.39
N TRP A 15 -20.91 13.00 -5.88
CA TRP A 15 -20.33 14.08 -5.10
C TRP A 15 -21.46 14.78 -4.35
N TRP A 16 -21.45 14.70 -3.03
CA TRP A 16 -22.42 15.38 -2.18
C TRP A 16 -21.78 16.65 -1.59
N PRO A 17 -22.51 17.78 -1.56
CA PRO A 17 -22.09 18.94 -0.79
C PRO A 17 -21.83 18.55 0.68
N GLU A 18 -20.84 19.19 1.31
CA GLU A 18 -20.47 18.90 2.70
C GLU A 18 -21.67 19.01 3.66
N SER A 19 -22.57 19.98 3.43
CA SER A 19 -23.79 20.17 4.21
C SER A 19 -24.70 18.95 4.19
N LYS A 20 -25.00 18.41 3.00
CA LYS A 20 -25.78 17.18 2.83
C LYS A 20 -25.11 15.98 3.51
N ALA A 21 -23.79 15.85 3.38
CA ALA A 21 -23.04 14.79 4.05
C ALA A 21 -23.08 14.91 5.58
N LYS A 22 -23.10 16.14 6.13
CA LYS A 22 -23.28 16.40 7.57
C LYS A 22 -24.70 16.08 8.05
N GLU A 23 -25.73 16.51 7.32
CA GLU A 23 -27.15 16.27 7.66
C GLU A 23 -27.48 14.78 7.75
N THR A 24 -26.82 13.95 6.93
CA THR A 24 -26.94 12.49 6.96
C THR A 24 -26.02 11.80 7.99
N GLY A 25 -25.21 12.56 8.74
CA GLY A 25 -24.27 12.06 9.74
C GLY A 25 -23.03 11.36 9.17
N LEU A 26 -22.84 11.35 7.84
CA LEU A 26 -21.80 10.54 7.17
C LEU A 26 -20.37 10.99 7.46
N ILE A 27 -20.17 12.26 7.79
CA ILE A 27 -18.85 12.84 8.02
C ILE A 27 -18.69 13.47 9.41
N GLU A 28 -19.65 13.23 10.32
CA GLU A 28 -19.55 13.69 11.71
C GLU A 28 -18.65 12.78 12.56
N PHE A 29 -18.58 11.49 12.22
CA PHE A 29 -17.77 10.47 12.90
C PHE A 29 -17.84 10.54 14.44
N LYS A 30 -19.04 10.74 14.99
CA LYS A 30 -19.28 10.80 16.44
C LYS A 30 -18.71 9.55 17.13
N GLY A 31 -17.82 9.76 18.10
CA GLY A 31 -17.15 8.69 18.84
C GLY A 31 -15.84 8.18 18.22
N ALA A 32 -15.43 8.72 17.07
CA ALA A 32 -14.10 8.45 16.51
C ALA A 32 -13.02 9.24 17.25
N THR A 33 -11.84 8.65 17.40
CA THR A 33 -10.66 9.28 18.01
C THR A 33 -9.52 9.37 17.00
N PRO A 34 -8.61 10.36 17.10
CA PRO A 34 -7.39 10.36 16.31
C PRO A 34 -6.60 9.06 16.53
N MET A 35 -6.04 8.53 15.45
CA MET A 35 -5.19 7.36 15.51
C MET A 35 -3.95 7.66 16.35
N GLY A 36 -3.82 6.99 17.50
CA GLY A 36 -2.59 7.04 18.31
C GLY A 36 -1.45 6.26 17.64
N SER A 37 -0.21 6.49 18.10
CA SER A 37 0.99 5.80 17.58
C SER A 37 0.89 4.28 17.58
N ASP A 38 0.12 3.70 18.53
CA ASP A 38 0.06 2.25 18.77
C ASP A 38 -1.16 1.56 18.14
N THR A 39 -1.89 2.24 17.24
CA THR A 39 -3.22 1.75 16.80
C THR A 39 -3.29 1.24 15.35
N ASN A 40 -2.16 1.02 14.68
CA ASN A 40 -2.14 0.23 13.44
C ASN A 40 -2.50 -1.20 13.82
N GLY A 41 -3.72 -1.62 13.49
CA GLY A 41 -4.31 -2.84 14.04
C GLY A 41 -3.39 -4.00 13.76
N GLU A 42 -2.78 -4.43 14.85
CA GLU A 42 -1.66 -5.33 14.84
C GLU A 42 -2.20 -6.69 14.42
N SER A 43 -1.78 -7.17 13.24
CA SER A 43 -1.22 -8.52 13.30
C SER A 43 -0.19 -8.44 14.42
N SER A 44 -0.45 -9.13 15.52
CA SER A 44 0.42 -9.03 16.67
C SER A 44 1.83 -9.39 16.20
N LYS A 45 2.86 -8.82 16.84
CA LYS A 45 4.24 -9.26 16.61
C LYS A 45 4.33 -10.79 16.59
N GLN A 46 3.52 -11.44 17.44
CA GLN A 46 3.39 -12.89 17.53
C GLN A 46 2.80 -13.53 16.26
N ASP A 47 1.79 -12.95 15.62
CA ASP A 47 1.19 -13.50 14.39
C ASP A 47 2.18 -13.46 13.22
N ILE A 48 2.88 -12.33 13.04
CA ILE A 48 3.93 -12.21 12.03
C ILE A 48 5.06 -13.18 12.32
N TRP A 49 5.44 -13.33 13.59
CA TRP A 49 6.45 -14.31 13.99
C TRP A 49 6.01 -15.74 13.63
N THR A 50 4.81 -16.14 14.07
CA THR A 50 4.26 -17.47 13.81
C THR A 50 4.25 -17.74 12.31
N MET A 51 3.78 -16.79 11.51
CA MET A 51 3.81 -16.88 10.04
C MET A 51 5.23 -17.14 9.50
N LEU A 52 6.25 -16.39 9.97
CA LEU A 52 7.64 -16.59 9.57
C LEU A 52 8.13 -18.01 9.90
N LYS A 53 7.83 -18.50 11.11
CA LYS A 53 8.21 -19.86 11.57
C LYS A 53 7.52 -20.95 10.76
N ASP A 54 6.22 -20.83 10.55
CA ASP A 54 5.41 -21.83 9.83
C ASP A 54 5.87 -22.00 8.38
N HIS A 55 6.46 -20.95 7.79
CA HIS A 55 7.05 -20.99 6.45
C HIS A 55 8.57 -21.21 6.46
N GLY A 56 9.14 -21.66 7.59
CA GLY A 56 10.53 -22.09 7.69
C GLY A 56 11.58 -20.98 7.66
N VAL A 57 11.20 -19.73 7.92
CA VAL A 57 12.15 -18.61 7.99
C VAL A 57 12.96 -18.69 9.28
N LYS A 58 14.29 -18.76 9.14
CA LYS A 58 15.24 -18.77 10.26
C LYS A 58 15.57 -17.35 10.71
N THR A 59 14.97 -16.90 11.81
CA THR A 59 15.18 -15.55 12.34
C THR A 59 16.35 -15.44 13.33
N GLU A 60 17.07 -16.53 13.62
CA GLU A 60 18.19 -16.57 14.58
C GLU A 60 19.41 -15.68 14.22
N PHE A 61 19.49 -15.26 12.95
CA PHE A 61 20.54 -14.38 12.43
C PHE A 61 20.12 -12.90 12.40
N TRP A 62 18.85 -12.60 12.68
CA TRP A 62 18.33 -11.23 12.64
C TRP A 62 18.80 -10.43 13.86
N GLY A 63 19.08 -9.14 13.66
CA GLY A 63 19.66 -8.26 14.68
C GLY A 63 21.16 -8.47 14.93
N LYS A 64 21.85 -9.22 14.08
CA LYS A 64 23.30 -9.47 14.15
C LYS A 64 24.00 -8.92 12.90
N GLY A 65 25.16 -8.28 13.08
CA GLY A 65 25.93 -7.70 11.98
C GLY A 65 25.13 -6.64 11.22
N GLU A 66 24.97 -6.83 9.90
CA GLU A 66 24.19 -5.93 9.03
C GLU A 66 22.68 -6.29 8.97
N ALA A 67 22.28 -7.43 9.56
CA ALA A 67 20.90 -7.87 9.57
C ALA A 67 20.07 -7.05 10.57
N LYS A 68 18.91 -6.58 10.13
CA LYS A 68 17.94 -5.88 10.97
C LYS A 68 17.23 -6.87 11.91
N SER A 69 16.60 -6.35 12.97
CA SER A 69 15.90 -7.19 13.95
C SER A 69 14.49 -7.59 13.49
N VAL A 70 13.90 -8.55 14.21
CA VAL A 70 12.49 -8.96 14.01
C VAL A 70 11.54 -7.79 14.29
N GLU A 71 11.85 -6.95 15.27
CA GLU A 71 11.08 -5.74 15.61
C GLU A 71 11.06 -4.78 14.42
N THR A 72 12.21 -4.52 13.80
CA THR A 72 12.25 -3.67 12.60
C THR A 72 11.49 -4.28 11.44
N PHE A 73 11.54 -5.60 11.24
CA PHE A 73 10.73 -6.25 10.19
C PHE A 73 9.23 -6.08 10.45
N VAL A 74 8.79 -6.35 11.68
CA VAL A 74 7.39 -6.20 12.09
C VAL A 74 6.93 -4.76 11.93
N GLU A 75 7.75 -3.79 12.34
CA GLU A 75 7.49 -2.37 12.12
C GLU A 75 7.37 -2.03 10.64
N GLU A 76 8.22 -2.58 9.76
CA GLU A 76 8.12 -2.35 8.31
C GLU A 76 6.77 -2.84 7.75
N ILE A 77 6.26 -4.00 8.22
CA ILE A 77 4.96 -4.54 7.81
C ILE A 77 3.80 -3.72 8.39
N GLN A 78 3.86 -3.40 9.69
CA GLN A 78 2.80 -2.66 10.39
C GLN A 78 2.68 -1.22 9.89
N THR A 79 3.80 -0.57 9.60
CA THR A 79 3.83 0.76 8.98
C THR A 79 3.43 0.68 7.51
N GLY A 80 3.61 -0.45 6.83
CA GLY A 80 3.33 -0.65 5.41
C GLY A 80 4.45 -0.18 4.49
N SER A 81 5.66 0.05 5.03
CA SER A 81 6.86 0.29 4.22
C SER A 81 7.36 -0.99 3.52
N ALA A 82 6.84 -2.15 3.93
CA ALA A 82 6.89 -3.42 3.22
C ALA A 82 5.59 -4.21 3.45
N ARG A 83 5.38 -5.28 2.68
CA ARG A 83 4.28 -6.24 2.88
C ARG A 83 4.78 -7.67 2.75
N ILE A 84 4.10 -8.61 3.40
CA ILE A 84 4.38 -10.04 3.29
C ILE A 84 3.50 -10.62 2.18
N MET A 85 4.10 -11.34 1.24
CA MET A 85 3.39 -12.11 0.22
C MET A 85 3.94 -13.53 0.16
N LEU A 86 3.22 -14.43 -0.48
CA LEU A 86 3.67 -15.80 -0.76
C LEU A 86 3.95 -15.93 -2.25
N ASP A 87 5.01 -16.63 -2.60
CA ASP A 87 5.25 -17.03 -3.98
C ASP A 87 4.51 -18.33 -4.30
N ALA A 88 3.53 -18.24 -5.20
CA ALA A 88 2.73 -19.37 -5.63
C ALA A 88 3.53 -20.42 -6.44
N THR A 89 4.68 -20.05 -7.01
CA THR A 89 5.54 -20.96 -7.79
C THR A 89 6.52 -21.75 -6.93
N LYS A 90 6.86 -21.25 -5.72
CA LYS A 90 7.87 -21.85 -4.84
C LYS A 90 7.25 -22.23 -3.50
N HIS A 91 6.44 -23.29 -3.48
CA HIS A 91 5.84 -23.89 -2.27
C HIS A 91 5.31 -22.87 -1.25
N LYS A 92 4.71 -21.75 -1.69
CA LYS A 92 4.20 -20.69 -0.82
C LYS A 92 5.27 -20.08 0.10
N THR A 93 6.51 -19.93 -0.38
CA THR A 93 7.58 -19.29 0.40
C THR A 93 7.28 -17.82 0.68
N ILE A 94 7.62 -17.35 1.87
CA ILE A 94 7.45 -15.95 2.27
C ILE A 94 8.36 -15.05 1.45
N VAL A 95 7.78 -13.95 0.99
CA VAL A 95 8.45 -12.90 0.24
C VAL A 95 8.13 -11.56 0.90
N ARG A 96 9.18 -10.79 1.19
CA ARG A 96 9.06 -9.39 1.59
C ARG A 96 8.95 -8.53 0.34
N VAL A 97 7.86 -7.79 0.18
CA VAL A 97 7.63 -6.95 -1.00
C VAL A 97 7.74 -5.48 -0.64
N VAL A 98 8.48 -4.73 -1.44
CA VAL A 98 8.71 -3.29 -1.26
C VAL A 98 8.40 -2.55 -2.56
N ASP A 99 7.56 -1.52 -2.48
CA ASP A 99 7.26 -0.67 -3.63
C ASP A 99 8.28 0.48 -3.71
N VAL A 100 8.82 0.71 -4.90
CA VAL A 100 9.88 1.68 -5.17
C VAL A 100 9.52 2.51 -6.39
N VAL A 101 9.66 3.82 -6.27
CA VAL A 101 9.51 4.75 -7.38
C VAL A 101 10.88 5.19 -7.87
N LEU A 102 11.07 5.10 -9.19
CA LEU A 102 12.26 5.51 -9.92
C LEU A 102 11.90 6.61 -10.92
N LEU A 103 12.82 7.57 -11.11
CA LEU A 103 12.68 8.66 -12.06
C LEU A 103 13.70 8.53 -13.18
N ARG A 104 13.22 8.38 -14.40
CA ARG A 104 14.03 8.50 -15.61
C ARG A 104 13.97 9.93 -16.11
N ILE A 105 14.86 10.77 -15.59
CA ILE A 105 14.94 12.19 -15.94
C ILE A 105 15.86 12.36 -17.14
N ALA A 106 15.32 12.91 -18.23
CA ALA A 106 16.03 13.18 -19.47
C ALA A 106 16.24 14.68 -19.69
N CYS A 107 17.35 15.05 -20.32
CA CYS A 107 17.60 16.40 -20.81
C CYS A 107 18.06 16.31 -22.28
N LYS A 108 17.43 17.08 -23.16
CA LYS A 108 17.88 17.24 -24.54
C LYS A 108 19.03 18.25 -24.57
N THR A 109 20.17 17.87 -25.11
CA THR A 109 21.34 18.72 -25.27
C THR A 109 21.77 18.78 -26.74
N LYS A 110 22.74 19.63 -27.08
CA LYS A 110 23.32 19.68 -28.44
C LYS A 110 23.99 18.35 -28.83
N GLU A 111 24.47 17.58 -27.85
CA GLU A 111 25.13 16.28 -28.03
C GLU A 111 24.13 15.10 -28.05
N GLY A 112 22.83 15.38 -27.96
CA GLY A 112 21.77 14.37 -27.85
C GLY A 112 21.14 14.32 -26.47
N THR A 113 20.39 13.24 -26.20
CA THR A 113 19.67 13.07 -24.93
C THR A 113 20.60 12.51 -23.86
N LYS A 114 20.63 13.17 -22.70
CA LYS A 114 21.32 12.69 -21.49
C LYS A 114 20.31 12.35 -20.41
N TYR A 115 20.69 11.43 -19.52
CA TYR A 115 19.87 10.92 -18.43
C TYR A 115 20.59 11.10 -17.09
N LEU A 116 19.85 11.51 -16.06
CA LEU A 116 20.39 11.66 -14.71
C LEU A 116 20.49 10.30 -14.02
N VAL A 117 21.71 9.87 -13.69
CA VAL A 117 22.01 8.57 -13.08
C VAL A 117 22.75 8.77 -11.76
N LYS A 118 22.28 8.14 -10.68
CA LYS A 118 22.99 8.09 -9.39
C LYS A 118 24.20 7.17 -9.52
N THR A 119 25.38 7.71 -9.27
CA THR A 119 26.66 7.00 -9.41
C THR A 119 27.28 6.64 -8.07
N LYS A 120 26.98 7.41 -7.01
CA LYS A 120 27.53 7.24 -5.66
C LYS A 120 26.51 7.62 -4.59
N GLU A 121 26.58 6.95 -3.44
CA GLU A 121 25.80 7.29 -2.24
C GLU A 121 26.65 7.12 -0.98
N GLN A 122 26.70 8.16 -0.17
CA GLN A 122 27.33 8.18 1.14
C GLN A 122 26.25 8.27 2.23
N TYR A 123 26.36 7.39 3.21
CA TYR A 123 25.45 7.28 4.35
C TYR A 123 25.81 8.30 5.44
N PRO A 124 24.87 8.64 6.34
CA PRO A 124 25.14 9.55 7.46
C PRO A 124 26.25 9.05 8.40
N ASP A 125 26.46 7.73 8.47
CA ASP A 125 27.53 7.08 9.24
C ASP A 125 28.90 7.06 8.53
N GLY A 126 29.00 7.69 7.35
CA GLY A 126 30.23 7.79 6.57
C GLY A 126 30.50 6.61 5.63
N ARG A 127 29.71 5.52 5.67
CA ARG A 127 29.83 4.45 4.67
C ARG A 127 29.57 4.98 3.28
N VAL A 128 30.25 4.41 2.28
CA VAL A 128 30.12 4.84 0.87
C VAL A 128 29.82 3.65 -0.02
N LYS A 129 28.82 3.80 -0.90
CA LYS A 129 28.52 2.89 -1.99
C LYS A 129 28.90 3.56 -3.31
N GLU A 130 29.99 3.08 -3.88
CA GLU A 130 30.45 3.48 -5.23
C GLU A 130 29.74 2.67 -6.32
N ASN A 131 29.81 3.16 -7.56
CA ASN A 131 29.29 2.48 -8.76
C ASN A 131 27.81 2.05 -8.65
N VAL A 132 26.96 2.88 -8.04
CA VAL A 132 25.55 2.54 -7.83
C VAL A 132 24.82 2.35 -9.16
N ASN A 133 25.09 3.21 -10.15
CA ASN A 133 24.61 3.14 -11.53
C ASN A 133 23.10 2.85 -11.64
N GLN A 134 22.28 3.64 -10.95
CA GLN A 134 20.82 3.48 -10.91
C GLN A 134 20.10 4.80 -11.20
N LEU A 135 18.85 4.69 -11.68
CA LEU A 135 17.94 5.83 -11.72
C LEU A 135 17.73 6.42 -10.32
N ALA A 136 17.44 7.72 -10.25
CA ALA A 136 17.07 8.36 -8.99
C ALA A 136 15.77 7.74 -8.46
N GLY A 137 15.72 7.39 -7.18
CA GLY A 137 14.56 6.68 -6.65
C GLY A 137 14.54 6.54 -5.14
N THR A 138 13.39 6.10 -4.62
CA THR A 138 13.18 5.81 -3.20
C THR A 138 12.01 4.85 -2.99
N LYS A 139 11.93 4.27 -1.78
CA LYS A 139 10.78 3.48 -1.36
C LYS A 139 9.55 4.38 -1.27
N LYS A 140 8.41 3.88 -1.75
CA LYS A 140 7.12 4.54 -1.61
C LYS A 140 6.69 4.48 -0.14
N GLU A 141 6.33 5.63 0.43
CA GLU A 141 5.73 5.62 1.76
C GLU A 141 4.29 5.12 1.65
N PRO A 142 3.77 4.42 2.67
CA PRO A 142 2.48 3.73 2.61
C PRO A 142 1.29 4.62 2.25
N HIS A 143 1.32 5.89 2.63
CA HIS A 143 0.26 6.87 2.44
C HIS A 143 0.45 7.72 1.18
N GLU A 144 1.61 7.62 0.53
CA GLU A 144 1.89 8.35 -0.70
C GLU A 144 1.34 7.58 -1.89
N ASN A 145 0.80 8.30 -2.87
CA ASN A 145 0.75 7.78 -4.24
C ASN A 145 2.12 7.94 -4.93
N SER A 146 2.26 7.38 -6.13
CA SER A 146 3.56 7.34 -6.81
C SER A 146 4.02 8.72 -7.29
N MET A 147 3.08 9.59 -7.65
CA MET A 147 3.35 11.00 -7.94
C MET A 147 3.90 11.74 -6.71
N GLN A 148 3.33 11.55 -5.52
CA GLN A 148 3.83 12.16 -4.29
C GLN A 148 5.24 11.68 -3.96
N THR A 149 5.51 10.38 -4.11
CA THR A 149 6.87 9.85 -3.97
C THR A 149 7.84 10.45 -4.99
N ALA A 150 7.44 10.60 -6.26
CA ALA A 150 8.24 11.26 -7.29
C ALA A 150 8.56 12.72 -6.93
N LEU A 151 7.55 13.49 -6.49
CA LEU A 151 7.71 14.85 -6.01
C LEU A 151 8.68 14.92 -4.82
N ARG A 152 8.57 13.98 -3.87
CA ARG A 152 9.50 13.87 -2.74
C ARG A 152 10.91 13.53 -3.17
N ILE A 153 11.11 12.67 -4.17
CA ILE A 153 12.44 12.41 -4.76
C ILE A 153 13.02 13.72 -5.31
N VAL A 154 12.26 14.46 -6.13
CA VAL A 154 12.71 15.72 -6.72
C VAL A 154 13.08 16.76 -5.65
N LYS A 155 12.24 16.89 -4.62
CA LYS A 155 12.41 17.88 -3.56
C LYS A 155 13.51 17.50 -2.56
N ASP A 156 13.51 16.28 -2.01
CA ASP A 156 14.38 15.92 -0.89
C ASP A 156 15.68 15.25 -1.32
N ARG A 157 15.64 14.42 -2.38
CA ARG A 157 16.82 13.67 -2.83
C ARG A 157 17.58 14.41 -3.92
N LEU A 158 16.84 15.04 -4.82
CA LEU A 158 17.40 15.76 -5.94
C LEU A 158 17.60 17.25 -5.63
N ASN A 159 16.87 17.84 -4.67
CA ASN A 159 16.91 19.28 -4.41
C ASN A 159 16.75 20.12 -5.70
N LEU A 160 15.81 19.69 -6.56
CA LEU A 160 15.61 20.22 -7.92
C LEU A 160 14.29 21.00 -8.06
N LYS A 161 13.90 21.75 -7.03
CA LYS A 161 12.56 22.37 -6.92
C LYS A 161 12.24 23.46 -7.96
N ASP A 162 13.25 24.03 -8.62
CA ASP A 162 13.10 25.09 -9.63
C ASP A 162 13.70 24.66 -10.99
N SER A 163 13.77 23.35 -11.24
CA SER A 163 14.49 22.81 -12.40
C SER A 163 13.62 22.63 -13.65
N HIS A 164 12.35 23.05 -13.60
CA HIS A 164 11.38 22.92 -14.69
C HIS A 164 11.32 21.47 -15.19
N LEU A 165 11.03 20.54 -14.28
CA LEU A 165 10.90 19.14 -14.62
C LEU A 165 9.45 18.83 -14.94
N LYS A 166 9.20 18.34 -16.16
CA LYS A 166 7.90 17.83 -16.56
C LYS A 166 7.87 16.31 -16.45
N PHE A 167 6.94 15.78 -15.67
CA PHE A 167 6.67 14.34 -15.55
C PHE A 167 5.29 14.00 -16.11
N GLU A 168 5.15 12.78 -16.64
CA GLU A 168 3.87 12.20 -17.04
C GLU A 168 3.48 11.07 -16.08
N PHE A 169 2.39 11.25 -15.34
CA PHE A 169 1.95 10.30 -14.30
C PHE A 169 0.75 9.44 -14.71
N ALA A 170 0.20 9.61 -15.93
CA ALA A 170 -0.84 8.73 -16.46
C ALA A 170 -0.31 7.32 -16.79
N THR A 171 0.97 7.23 -17.14
CA THR A 171 1.62 5.97 -17.53
C THR A 171 2.91 5.78 -16.74
N CYS A 172 3.20 4.55 -16.34
CA CYS A 172 4.49 4.17 -15.79
C CYS A 172 4.96 2.84 -16.39
N GLU A 173 6.26 2.61 -16.38
CA GLU A 173 6.82 1.29 -16.61
C GLU A 173 6.92 0.57 -15.26
N TYR A 174 6.56 -0.71 -15.23
CA TYR A 174 6.56 -1.51 -14.02
C TYR A 174 7.42 -2.76 -14.21
N PHE A 175 8.21 -3.12 -13.20
CA PHE A 175 8.91 -4.39 -13.16
C PHE A 175 9.20 -4.84 -11.72
N GLU A 176 9.40 -6.14 -11.54
CA GLU A 176 9.83 -6.72 -10.28
C GLU A 176 11.34 -7.02 -10.32
N GLU A 177 12.03 -6.81 -9.20
CA GLU A 177 13.43 -7.20 -9.03
C GLU A 177 13.58 -8.00 -7.75
N GLU A 178 14.06 -9.23 -7.86
CA GLU A 178 14.34 -10.11 -6.74
C GLU A 178 15.77 -9.90 -6.22
N GLU A 179 15.91 -9.82 -4.91
CA GLU A 179 17.20 -9.76 -4.23
C GLU A 179 17.13 -10.52 -2.89
N ASP A 180 18.19 -11.26 -2.58
CA ASP A 180 18.43 -11.75 -1.22
C ASP A 180 18.96 -10.59 -0.37
N SER A 181 18.06 -9.94 0.37
CA SER A 181 18.42 -8.77 1.15
C SER A 181 19.26 -9.17 2.36
N PRO A 182 20.47 -8.59 2.55
CA PRO A 182 21.29 -8.85 3.73
C PRO A 182 20.62 -8.37 5.02
N SER A 183 19.63 -7.46 4.93
CA SER A 183 18.88 -6.98 6.08
C SER A 183 18.02 -8.06 6.73
N TYR A 184 17.54 -9.05 5.96
CA TYR A 184 16.67 -10.11 6.46
C TYR A 184 17.07 -11.46 5.85
N PRO A 185 18.21 -12.04 6.29
CA PRO A 185 18.68 -13.32 5.76
C PRO A 185 17.60 -14.40 5.86
N GLY A 186 17.45 -15.19 4.78
CA GLY A 186 16.41 -16.22 4.68
C GLY A 186 15.03 -15.72 4.23
N VAL A 187 14.85 -14.42 4.01
CA VAL A 187 13.63 -13.85 3.40
C VAL A 187 13.98 -13.16 2.10
N ARG A 188 13.51 -13.77 1.00
CA ARG A 188 13.62 -13.16 -0.33
C ARG A 188 12.86 -11.84 -0.36
N THR A 189 13.49 -10.81 -0.94
CA THR A 189 12.85 -9.51 -1.15
C THR A 189 12.52 -9.32 -2.63
N VAL A 190 11.30 -8.88 -2.92
CA VAL A 190 10.88 -8.41 -4.25
C VAL A 190 10.66 -6.91 -4.19
N TYR A 191 11.41 -6.17 -5.00
CA TYR A 191 11.18 -4.76 -5.23
C TYR A 191 10.27 -4.57 -6.43
N ARG A 192 9.07 -4.03 -6.19
CA ARG A 192 8.13 -3.60 -7.23
C ARG A 192 8.48 -2.19 -7.64
N LYS A 193 9.08 -2.04 -8.82
CA LYS A 193 9.64 -0.78 -9.28
C LYS A 193 8.73 -0.15 -10.32
N GLU A 194 8.34 1.08 -10.07
CA GLU A 194 7.65 1.94 -11.03
C GLU A 194 8.64 2.98 -11.56
N ILE A 195 8.81 3.07 -12.87
CA ILE A 195 9.62 4.12 -13.52
C ILE A 195 8.68 5.16 -14.12
N PHE A 196 8.83 6.41 -13.67
CA PHE A 196 8.21 7.56 -14.29
C PHE A 196 9.22 8.31 -15.16
N ALA A 197 8.83 8.62 -16.39
CA ALA A 197 9.62 9.43 -17.30
C ALA A 197 9.44 10.91 -16.98
N GLY A 198 10.54 11.64 -16.89
CA GLY A 198 10.56 13.09 -16.74
C GLY A 198 11.52 13.74 -17.73
N SER A 199 11.27 15.00 -18.06
CA SER A 199 12.16 15.79 -18.90
C SER A 199 12.42 17.17 -18.32
N VAL A 200 13.67 17.63 -18.39
CA VAL A 200 14.02 19.03 -18.18
C VAL A 200 13.45 19.86 -19.33
N THR A 201 12.62 20.85 -19.03
CA THR A 201 11.96 21.68 -20.06
C THR A 201 12.55 23.09 -20.20
N THR A 202 13.42 23.50 -19.29
CA THR A 202 14.09 24.80 -19.38
C THR A 202 15.29 24.77 -20.34
N SER A 203 15.53 25.90 -20.98
CA SER A 203 16.76 26.18 -21.75
C SER A 203 17.67 27.21 -21.06
N ASP A 204 17.34 27.64 -19.84
CA ASP A 204 18.15 28.61 -19.10
C ASP A 204 19.54 28.02 -18.79
N PRO A 205 20.63 28.60 -19.31
CA PRO A 205 21.99 28.10 -19.05
C PRO A 205 22.35 28.05 -17.57
N LYS A 206 21.83 28.96 -16.73
CA LYS A 206 22.10 28.96 -15.29
C LYS A 206 21.47 27.76 -14.62
N VAL A 207 20.20 27.49 -14.92
CA VAL A 207 19.51 26.31 -14.37
C VAL A 207 20.18 25.03 -14.84
N LEU A 208 20.50 24.92 -16.13
CA LEU A 208 21.20 23.75 -16.69
C LEU A 208 22.59 23.53 -16.06
N GLN A 209 23.31 24.60 -15.72
CA GLN A 209 24.58 24.51 -15.02
C GLN A 209 24.39 24.07 -13.55
N THR A 210 23.41 24.63 -12.85
CA THR A 210 23.09 24.27 -11.45
C THR A 210 22.74 22.80 -11.31
N ILE A 211 22.01 22.23 -12.25
CA ILE A 211 21.63 20.81 -12.25
C ILE A 211 22.70 19.90 -12.88
N GLY A 212 23.86 20.46 -13.26
CA GLY A 212 25.01 19.74 -13.78
C GLY A 212 24.85 19.19 -15.21
N VAL A 213 23.85 19.63 -15.99
CA VAL A 213 23.69 19.23 -17.40
C VAL A 213 24.83 19.80 -18.24
N THR A 214 25.23 21.04 -17.98
CA THR A 214 26.36 21.71 -18.62
C THR A 214 27.57 21.73 -17.69
N GLY A 215 28.79 21.71 -18.24
CA GLY A 215 30.04 21.66 -17.47
C GLY A 215 30.56 20.23 -17.27
N SER A 216 30.82 19.82 -16.02
CA SER A 216 31.43 18.52 -15.70
C SER A 216 30.51 17.32 -15.93
N GLY A 217 29.21 17.55 -16.15
CA GLY A 217 28.21 16.49 -16.23
C GLY A 217 27.92 15.80 -14.90
N LYS A 218 28.47 16.32 -13.79
CA LYS A 218 28.38 15.75 -12.45
C LYS A 218 27.66 16.70 -11.52
N TRP A 219 26.92 16.13 -10.59
CA TRP A 219 26.10 16.87 -9.64
C TRP A 219 26.00 16.09 -8.32
N GLU A 220 25.96 16.77 -7.18
CA GLU A 220 25.91 16.14 -5.85
C GLU A 220 24.92 16.88 -4.95
N ASN A 221 24.23 16.14 -4.08
CA ASN A 221 23.31 16.71 -3.11
C ASN A 221 23.27 15.91 -1.81
N GLN A 222 23.13 16.63 -0.70
CA GLN A 222 22.87 16.05 0.61
C GLN A 222 21.38 16.17 0.95
N ASP A 223 20.73 15.07 1.32
CA ASP A 223 19.33 15.10 1.74
C ASP A 223 19.15 15.51 3.21
N SER A 224 17.89 15.73 3.61
CA SER A 224 17.53 16.10 4.98
C SER A 224 17.87 15.04 6.04
N LYS A 225 18.20 13.81 5.62
CA LYS A 225 18.62 12.71 6.50
C LYS A 225 20.15 12.56 6.54
N GLY A 226 20.89 13.45 5.90
CA GLY A 226 22.35 13.47 5.88
C GLY A 226 23.00 12.58 4.83
N TYR A 227 22.23 11.95 3.93
CA TYR A 227 22.80 11.15 2.84
C TYR A 227 23.32 12.06 1.74
N THR A 228 24.57 11.88 1.32
CA THR A 228 25.14 12.57 0.17
C THR A 228 25.08 11.66 -1.05
N ARG A 229 24.52 12.15 -2.16
CA ARG A 229 24.37 11.38 -3.41
C ARG A 229 24.98 12.14 -4.57
N SER A 230 25.81 11.45 -5.32
CA SER A 230 26.43 11.98 -6.54
C SER A 230 25.76 11.37 -7.77
N TYR A 231 25.60 12.19 -8.80
CA TYR A 231 24.89 11.88 -10.03
C TYR A 231 25.68 12.34 -11.24
N ASN A 232 25.46 11.67 -12.36
CA ASN A 232 26.02 12.02 -13.65
C ASN A 232 24.93 12.08 -14.72
N TRP A 233 25.08 13.01 -15.66
CA TRP A 233 24.31 13.04 -16.90
C TRP A 233 24.98 12.16 -17.94
N LEU A 234 24.38 11.01 -18.26
CA LEU A 234 24.92 9.99 -19.15
C LEU A 234 24.08 9.88 -20.43
N ASN A 235 24.71 9.67 -21.57
CA ASN A 235 23.99 9.27 -22.79
C ASN A 235 23.58 7.80 -22.74
N GLU A 236 22.73 7.36 -23.67
CA GLU A 236 22.19 5.99 -23.69
C GLU A 236 23.28 4.91 -23.79
N LYS A 237 24.33 5.15 -24.58
CA LYS A 237 25.48 4.24 -24.70
C LYS A 237 26.22 4.09 -23.37
N GLU A 238 26.45 5.20 -22.67
CA GLU A 238 27.10 5.19 -21.35
C GLU A 238 26.23 4.49 -20.29
N CYS A 239 24.92 4.71 -20.30
CA CYS A 239 23.98 3.97 -19.45
C CYS A 239 24.07 2.46 -19.72
N GLY A 240 24.11 2.05 -21.00
CA GLY A 240 24.28 0.65 -21.40
C GLY A 240 25.60 0.04 -20.91
N THR A 241 26.72 0.74 -21.11
CA THR A 241 28.05 0.31 -20.62
C THR A 241 28.07 0.14 -19.10
N ARG A 242 27.35 1.00 -18.37
CA ARG A 242 27.25 0.93 -16.89
C ARG A 242 26.12 0.03 -16.39
N GLN A 243 25.42 -0.66 -17.30
CA GLN A 243 24.30 -1.55 -17.01
C GLN A 243 23.17 -0.87 -16.20
N VAL A 244 22.95 0.43 -16.43
CA VAL A 244 21.85 1.17 -15.81
C VAL A 244 20.54 0.62 -16.34
N LYS A 245 19.66 0.13 -15.45
CA LYS A 245 18.32 -0.33 -15.81
C LYS A 245 17.42 0.87 -16.14
N MET A 246 17.43 1.28 -17.41
CA MET A 246 16.70 2.46 -17.89
C MET A 246 15.22 2.19 -18.17
N LYS A 247 14.84 0.95 -18.45
CA LYS A 247 13.48 0.54 -18.84
C LYS A 247 13.08 -0.72 -18.08
N ALA A 248 11.78 -0.94 -17.90
CA ALA A 248 11.29 -2.26 -17.52
C ALA A 248 11.67 -3.27 -18.61
N VAL A 249 12.07 -4.48 -18.20
CA VAL A 249 12.37 -5.55 -19.15
C VAL A 249 11.05 -5.98 -19.79
N SER A 250 11.01 -6.03 -21.12
CA SER A 250 9.83 -6.47 -21.87
C SER A 250 9.62 -7.97 -21.65
N GLY A 251 8.66 -8.31 -20.80
CA GLY A 251 8.30 -9.67 -20.44
C GLY A 251 7.31 -9.56 -19.29
N ASN A 252 6.03 -9.46 -19.60
CA ASN A 252 4.96 -9.38 -18.61
C ASN A 252 4.84 -10.73 -17.89
N ASP A 253 5.77 -11.05 -17.02
CA ASP A 253 5.54 -12.10 -16.04
C ASP A 253 4.49 -11.56 -15.08
N VAL A 254 3.30 -12.14 -15.15
CA VAL A 254 2.27 -11.94 -14.14
C VAL A 254 2.91 -12.34 -12.81
N SER A 255 3.04 -11.38 -11.89
CA SER A 255 3.64 -11.63 -10.58
C SER A 255 2.97 -12.86 -9.94
N ALA A 256 3.77 -13.88 -9.64
CA ALA A 256 3.32 -15.08 -8.93
C ALA A 256 3.07 -14.83 -7.44
N LEU A 257 3.34 -13.60 -6.98
CA LEU A 257 3.16 -13.21 -5.60
C LEU A 257 1.67 -13.03 -5.30
N VAL A 258 1.18 -13.87 -4.41
CA VAL A 258 -0.17 -13.81 -3.88
C VAL A 258 -0.11 -13.42 -2.41
N HIS A 259 -1.19 -12.86 -1.91
CA HIS A 259 -1.27 -12.67 -0.47
C HIS A 259 -1.36 -14.01 0.24
N ALA A 260 -0.78 -14.08 1.45
CA ALA A 260 -0.94 -15.26 2.28
C ALA A 260 -2.43 -15.46 2.63
N PRO A 261 -2.96 -16.70 2.58
CA PRO A 261 -4.21 -16.97 3.25
C PRO A 261 -4.00 -16.75 4.74
N VAL A 262 -4.83 -15.91 5.34
CA VAL A 262 -4.70 -15.47 6.73
C VAL A 262 -5.95 -15.89 7.48
N GLY A 263 -6.09 -17.19 7.78
CA GLY A 263 -7.30 -17.65 8.45
C GLY A 263 -7.36 -19.15 8.66
N ILE A 264 -8.55 -19.60 9.06
CA ILE A 264 -8.82 -20.99 9.45
C ILE A 264 -9.60 -21.67 8.31
N GLY A 265 -9.15 -22.86 7.89
CA GLY A 265 -9.85 -23.68 6.90
C GLY A 265 -11.21 -24.15 7.41
N GLU A 266 -12.10 -24.58 6.51
CA GLU A 266 -13.49 -24.86 6.85
C GLU A 266 -13.65 -25.93 7.95
N GLU A 267 -12.94 -27.05 7.86
CA GLU A 267 -12.96 -28.12 8.87
C GLU A 267 -12.38 -27.68 10.21
N ASP A 268 -11.25 -26.97 10.20
CA ASP A 268 -10.65 -26.43 11.43
C ASP A 268 -11.55 -25.38 12.07
N LEU A 269 -12.25 -24.58 11.26
CA LEU A 269 -13.21 -23.59 11.72
C LEU A 269 -14.41 -24.26 12.36
N LYS A 270 -14.94 -25.32 11.73
CA LYS A 270 -16.00 -26.17 12.30
C LYS A 270 -15.60 -26.66 13.67
N ASN A 271 -14.46 -27.35 13.74
CA ASN A 271 -13.93 -27.92 14.98
C ASN A 271 -13.74 -26.85 16.05
N PHE A 272 -13.17 -25.70 15.68
CA PHE A 272 -12.99 -24.56 16.58
C PHE A 272 -14.33 -24.05 17.14
N LEU A 273 -15.33 -23.87 16.28
CA LEU A 273 -16.64 -23.33 16.69
C LEU A 273 -17.41 -24.29 17.61
N GLU A 274 -17.36 -25.59 17.35
CA GLU A 274 -18.08 -26.61 18.15
C GLU A 274 -17.39 -26.90 19.49
N THR A 275 -16.05 -26.90 19.50
CA THR A 275 -15.29 -27.38 20.67
C THR A 275 -14.81 -26.26 21.57
N GLN A 276 -14.40 -25.11 21.00
CA GLN A 276 -13.66 -24.08 21.74
C GLN A 276 -14.35 -22.72 21.79
N ALA A 277 -15.21 -22.39 20.81
CA ALA A 277 -15.80 -21.07 20.72
C ALA A 277 -17.04 -20.93 21.60
N ILE A 278 -17.05 -19.86 22.41
CA ILE A 278 -18.18 -19.50 23.26
C ILE A 278 -18.76 -18.18 22.72
N GLY A 279 -20.07 -18.15 22.49
CA GLY A 279 -20.83 -16.98 22.09
C GLY A 279 -21.01 -15.97 23.21
N GLU A 280 -21.57 -14.81 22.88
CA GLU A 280 -21.74 -13.72 23.85
C GLU A 280 -22.68 -14.10 25.01
N ASP A 281 -23.65 -14.95 24.72
CA ASP A 281 -24.62 -15.52 25.65
C ASP A 281 -24.06 -16.67 26.51
N GLY A 282 -22.76 -16.98 26.37
CA GLY A 282 -22.09 -18.06 27.09
C GLY A 282 -22.35 -19.46 26.53
N LYS A 283 -23.07 -19.58 25.40
CA LYS A 283 -23.35 -20.87 24.76
C LYS A 283 -22.36 -21.17 23.66
N LYS A 284 -22.20 -22.45 23.34
CA LYS A 284 -21.43 -22.89 22.16
C LYS A 284 -22.16 -22.50 20.87
N PHE A 285 -21.40 -22.25 19.81
CA PHE A 285 -21.98 -22.01 18.50
C PHE A 285 -22.57 -23.29 17.93
N ASP A 286 -23.79 -23.19 17.41
CA ASP A 286 -24.45 -24.26 16.68
C ASP A 286 -24.09 -24.15 15.20
N VAL A 287 -23.14 -24.98 14.76
CA VAL A 287 -22.63 -24.92 13.38
C VAL A 287 -23.69 -25.38 12.37
N SER A 288 -24.70 -26.16 12.79
CA SER A 288 -25.77 -26.60 11.89
C SER A 288 -26.59 -25.43 11.31
N LYS A 289 -26.59 -24.27 11.98
CA LYS A 289 -27.31 -23.07 11.53
C LYS A 289 -26.62 -22.32 10.39
N PHE A 290 -25.36 -22.62 10.07
CA PHE A 290 -24.66 -21.97 8.96
C PHE A 290 -25.26 -22.43 7.63
N GLY A 291 -25.67 -21.47 6.80
CA GLY A 291 -26.37 -21.73 5.52
C GLY A 291 -27.89 -21.79 5.64
N GLU A 292 -28.45 -21.67 6.85
CA GLU A 292 -29.89 -21.64 7.12
C GLU A 292 -30.36 -20.22 7.46
N ASP A 293 -31.63 -19.90 7.23
CA ASP A 293 -32.28 -18.64 7.66
C ASP A 293 -31.54 -17.34 7.25
N GLY A 294 -30.85 -17.36 6.11
CA GLY A 294 -30.08 -16.22 5.62
C GLY A 294 -28.70 -16.04 6.29
N ASN A 295 -28.29 -16.99 7.15
CA ASN A 295 -26.91 -17.10 7.59
C ASN A 295 -26.01 -17.48 6.42
N LYS A 296 -24.77 -17.00 6.46
CA LYS A 296 -23.73 -17.49 5.57
C LYS A 296 -23.43 -18.96 5.87
N THR A 297 -23.00 -19.67 4.84
CA THR A 297 -22.44 -21.02 4.97
C THR A 297 -21.12 -20.99 5.73
N LEU A 298 -20.73 -22.13 6.30
CA LEU A 298 -19.44 -22.25 6.98
C LEU A 298 -18.28 -22.04 6.02
N LYS A 299 -18.39 -22.58 4.80
CA LYS A 299 -17.46 -22.31 3.70
C LYS A 299 -17.29 -20.82 3.42
N GLU A 300 -18.38 -20.05 3.29
CA GLU A 300 -18.28 -18.61 3.05
C GLU A 300 -17.63 -17.87 4.22
N PHE A 301 -17.83 -18.35 5.46
CA PHE A 301 -17.16 -17.78 6.62
C PHE A 301 -15.67 -18.10 6.62
N SER A 302 -15.29 -19.35 6.37
CA SER A 302 -13.88 -19.75 6.22
C SER A 302 -13.21 -19.00 5.08
N ASP A 303 -13.85 -18.89 3.90
CA ASP A 303 -13.34 -18.12 2.76
C ASP A 303 -13.12 -16.64 3.15
N GLU A 304 -14.02 -16.06 3.95
CA GLU A 304 -13.88 -14.69 4.46
C GLU A 304 -12.68 -14.54 5.40
N LEU A 305 -12.52 -15.47 6.35
CA LEU A 305 -11.37 -15.50 7.25
C LEU A 305 -10.08 -15.67 6.43
N SER A 306 -9.98 -16.67 5.57
CA SER A 306 -8.79 -16.94 4.75
C SER A 306 -8.41 -15.76 3.83
N LYS A 307 -9.38 -14.99 3.33
CA LYS A 307 -9.12 -13.76 2.55
C LYS A 307 -8.63 -12.59 3.40
N GLY A 308 -8.69 -12.70 4.73
CA GLY A 308 -8.38 -11.62 5.67
C GLY A 308 -9.47 -10.57 5.75
N GLU A 309 -10.69 -10.88 5.32
CA GLU A 309 -11.80 -9.93 5.40
C GLU A 309 -12.37 -9.80 6.82
N ALA A 310 -12.12 -10.79 7.67
CA ALA A 310 -12.43 -10.78 9.09
C ALA A 310 -11.40 -11.62 9.85
N ALA A 311 -11.36 -11.47 11.17
CA ALA A 311 -10.61 -12.32 12.08
C ALA A 311 -11.49 -12.78 13.24
N LEU A 312 -11.11 -13.87 13.89
CA LEU A 312 -11.68 -14.31 15.15
C LEU A 312 -10.75 -13.91 16.28
N SER A 313 -11.28 -13.25 17.30
CA SER A 313 -10.52 -12.84 18.48
C SER A 313 -11.12 -13.49 19.73
N ARG A 314 -10.28 -14.22 20.46
CA ARG A 314 -10.64 -14.76 21.77
C ARG A 314 -10.45 -13.68 22.83
N GLN A 315 -11.52 -13.39 23.54
CA GLN A 315 -11.53 -12.45 24.66
C GLN A 315 -10.97 -13.12 25.93
N PRO A 316 -10.54 -12.33 26.93
CA PRO A 316 -10.01 -12.88 28.19
C PRO A 316 -10.99 -13.82 28.93
N ASP A 317 -12.29 -13.64 28.74
CA ASP A 317 -13.35 -14.49 29.29
C ASP A 317 -13.63 -15.76 28.44
N GLY A 318 -12.81 -16.01 27.42
CA GLY A 318 -12.92 -17.15 26.52
C GLY A 318 -13.95 -16.98 25.40
N LYS A 319 -14.74 -15.89 25.39
CA LYS A 319 -15.71 -15.63 24.33
C LYS A 319 -15.02 -15.30 23.01
N ILE A 320 -15.66 -15.65 21.91
CA ILE A 320 -15.17 -15.35 20.57
C ILE A 320 -15.96 -14.20 19.98
N ILE A 321 -15.23 -13.19 19.51
CA ILE A 321 -15.79 -12.10 18.71
C ILE A 321 -15.22 -12.16 17.30
N ARG A 322 -16.05 -11.83 16.31
CA ARG A 322 -15.59 -11.57 14.97
C ARG A 322 -15.11 -10.12 14.88
N VAL A 323 -13.92 -9.89 14.38
CA VAL A 323 -13.37 -8.54 14.19
C VAL A 323 -13.30 -8.27 12.70
N VAL A 324 -13.86 -7.13 12.27
CA VAL A 324 -13.75 -6.64 10.90
C VAL A 324 -13.09 -5.28 10.95
N ASP A 325 -11.89 -5.17 10.39
CA ASP A 325 -11.24 -3.88 10.22
C ASP A 325 -11.64 -3.32 8.85
N VAL A 326 -12.11 -2.07 8.81
CA VAL A 326 -12.64 -1.42 7.61
C VAL A 326 -11.92 -0.10 7.41
N VAL A 327 -11.27 0.06 6.26
CA VAL A 327 -10.76 1.35 5.83
C VAL A 327 -11.86 2.09 5.09
N VAL A 328 -12.18 3.28 5.56
CA VAL A 328 -13.21 4.17 5.03
C VAL A 328 -12.51 5.42 4.50
N LEU A 329 -12.81 5.82 3.27
CA LEU A 329 -12.23 6.97 2.60
C LEU A 329 -13.22 8.14 2.59
N LYS A 330 -12.86 9.23 3.28
CA LYS A 330 -13.50 10.52 3.08
C LYS A 330 -12.76 11.26 1.97
N ILE A 331 -13.12 10.99 0.73
CA ILE A 331 -12.52 11.65 -0.45
C ILE A 331 -13.25 12.96 -0.72
N THR A 332 -12.51 14.07 -0.80
CA THR A 332 -13.07 15.38 -1.11
C THR A 332 -12.64 15.92 -2.47
N LYS A 333 -13.52 16.69 -3.11
CA LYS A 333 -13.24 17.52 -4.29
C LYS A 333 -13.72 18.94 -3.98
N GLY A 334 -12.80 19.82 -3.59
CA GLY A 334 -13.18 21.07 -2.95
C GLY A 334 -13.90 20.78 -1.63
N THR A 335 -15.14 21.25 -1.49
CA THR A 335 -16.00 20.96 -0.32
C THR A 335 -16.85 19.70 -0.49
N ASP A 336 -16.97 19.16 -1.70
CA ASP A 336 -17.85 18.01 -1.93
C ASP A 336 -17.18 16.71 -1.47
N VAL A 337 -18.00 15.75 -1.03
CA VAL A 337 -17.58 14.44 -0.51
C VAL A 337 -18.07 13.34 -1.45
N LEU A 338 -17.21 12.38 -1.79
CA LEU A 338 -17.61 11.22 -2.58
C LEU A 338 -18.39 10.22 -1.72
N VAL A 339 -19.59 9.84 -2.17
CA VAL A 339 -20.50 8.92 -1.46
C VAL A 339 -20.91 7.80 -2.40
N GLU A 340 -20.87 6.54 -1.93
CA GLU A 340 -21.52 5.44 -2.65
C GLU A 340 -23.02 5.45 -2.30
N VAL A 341 -23.85 5.77 -3.28
CA VAL A 341 -25.27 6.01 -3.07
C VAL A 341 -26.12 4.77 -3.34
N LYS A 342 -25.66 3.91 -4.26
CA LYS A 342 -26.44 2.76 -4.72
C LYS A 342 -25.54 1.64 -5.24
N GLU A 343 -25.94 0.40 -4.96
CA GLU A 343 -25.39 -0.82 -5.56
C GLU A 343 -26.50 -1.58 -6.29
N GLU A 344 -26.19 -2.07 -7.48
CA GLU A 344 -27.03 -3.00 -8.23
C GLU A 344 -26.29 -4.34 -8.35
N ARG A 345 -26.96 -5.45 -8.03
CA ARG A 345 -26.39 -6.80 -8.16
C ARG A 345 -27.47 -7.80 -8.54
N GLY A 346 -27.28 -8.52 -9.66
CA GLY A 346 -28.26 -9.49 -10.15
C GLY A 346 -29.68 -8.92 -10.30
N GLY A 347 -29.79 -7.70 -10.82
CA GLY A 347 -31.06 -6.97 -11.00
C GLY A 347 -31.66 -6.36 -9.72
N LYS A 348 -31.11 -6.63 -8.53
CA LYS A 348 -31.56 -6.02 -7.27
C LYS A 348 -30.82 -4.72 -7.02
N THR A 349 -31.55 -3.67 -6.65
CA THR A 349 -31.01 -2.36 -6.25
C THR A 349 -31.02 -2.23 -4.73
N LYS A 350 -29.91 -1.76 -4.15
CA LYS A 350 -29.79 -1.39 -2.75
C LYS A 350 -29.27 0.05 -2.63
N THR A 351 -30.00 0.89 -1.90
CA THR A 351 -29.50 2.21 -1.47
C THR A 351 -28.50 2.03 -0.34
N LEU A 352 -27.36 2.71 -0.43
CA LEU A 352 -26.24 2.55 0.51
C LEU A 352 -26.02 3.82 1.33
N ASN A 353 -25.80 4.94 0.64
CA ASN A 353 -25.46 6.23 1.23
C ASN A 353 -24.33 6.10 2.26
N TRP A 354 -23.18 5.59 1.86
CA TRP A 354 -22.01 5.45 2.73
C TRP A 354 -20.75 6.01 2.07
N LEU A 355 -19.70 6.23 2.85
CA LEU A 355 -18.40 6.58 2.29
C LEU A 355 -17.73 5.34 1.68
N PRO A 356 -16.94 5.49 0.59
CA PRO A 356 -16.21 4.39 0.02
C PRO A 356 -15.32 3.68 1.01
N GLY A 357 -15.22 2.36 0.94
CA GLY A 357 -14.39 1.62 1.86
C GLY A 357 -14.16 0.17 1.48
N VAL A 358 -13.18 -0.44 2.14
CA VAL A 358 -12.85 -1.86 2.01
C VAL A 358 -12.51 -2.46 3.36
N LYS A 359 -12.76 -3.76 3.51
CA LYS A 359 -12.23 -4.51 4.66
C LYS A 359 -10.70 -4.57 4.53
N ARG A 360 -9.97 -4.21 5.58
CA ARG A 360 -8.51 -4.27 5.67
C ARG A 360 -8.10 -5.71 5.97
N ARG A 361 -7.06 -6.20 5.30
CA ARG A 361 -6.47 -7.50 5.61
C ARG A 361 -5.46 -7.42 6.76
N PRO A 362 -5.27 -8.50 7.54
CA PRO A 362 -4.22 -8.55 8.57
C PRO A 362 -2.80 -8.31 8.05
N ASP A 363 -2.51 -8.73 6.83
CA ASP A 363 -1.19 -8.64 6.18
C ASP A 363 -0.94 -7.31 5.45
N GLU A 364 -1.85 -6.33 5.59
CA GLU A 364 -1.67 -4.99 5.03
C GLU A 364 -1.97 -3.89 6.06
N ASN A 365 -1.29 -2.75 5.91
CA ASN A 365 -1.64 -1.56 6.66
C ASN A 365 -2.90 -0.88 6.07
N MET A 366 -3.43 0.12 6.76
CA MET A 366 -4.65 0.79 6.29
C MET A 366 -4.47 1.62 5.01
N PHE A 367 -3.28 2.16 4.76
CA PHE A 367 -3.06 2.96 3.56
C PHE A 367 -2.95 2.10 2.31
N LEU A 368 -2.35 0.90 2.42
CA LEU A 368 -2.38 -0.11 1.36
C LEU A 368 -3.80 -0.56 1.04
N ALA A 369 -4.63 -0.76 2.07
CA ALA A 369 -6.06 -1.01 1.88
C ALA A 369 -6.79 0.18 1.24
N ALA A 370 -6.45 1.43 1.60
CA ALA A 370 -6.97 2.64 0.96
C ALA A 370 -6.61 2.70 -0.53
N HIS A 371 -5.33 2.50 -0.88
CA HIS A 371 -4.89 2.41 -2.27
C HIS A 371 -5.61 1.28 -3.02
N ARG A 372 -5.86 0.14 -2.37
CA ARG A 372 -6.67 -0.93 -2.95
C ARG A 372 -8.12 -0.51 -3.16
N ALA A 373 -8.73 0.24 -2.25
CA ALA A 373 -10.07 0.79 -2.43
C ALA A 373 -10.11 1.75 -3.64
N ILE A 374 -9.16 2.67 -3.74
CA ILE A 374 -9.04 3.62 -4.86
C ILE A 374 -8.92 2.86 -6.19
N ASN A 375 -7.98 1.92 -6.29
CA ASN A 375 -7.68 1.24 -7.54
C ASN A 375 -8.72 0.17 -7.92
N LYS A 376 -9.23 -0.61 -6.96
CA LYS A 376 -10.07 -1.79 -7.23
C LYS A 376 -11.55 -1.52 -7.08
N VAL A 377 -11.96 -0.67 -6.12
CA VAL A 377 -13.37 -0.34 -5.87
C VAL A 377 -13.77 0.91 -6.65
N LEU A 378 -12.99 2.00 -6.55
CA LEU A 378 -13.32 3.25 -7.25
C LEU A 378 -12.91 3.23 -8.73
N LYS A 379 -11.95 2.36 -9.11
CA LYS A 379 -11.31 2.33 -10.43
C LYS A 379 -10.74 3.69 -10.84
N VAL A 380 -10.23 4.44 -9.85
CA VAL A 380 -9.57 5.73 -10.05
C VAL A 380 -8.07 5.50 -10.06
N ASN A 381 -7.34 6.25 -10.90
CA ASN A 381 -5.89 6.25 -10.85
C ASN A 381 -5.42 6.84 -9.52
N ASP A 382 -4.64 6.05 -8.78
CA ASP A 382 -4.11 6.41 -7.46
C ASP A 382 -3.36 7.73 -7.42
N ASN A 383 -2.67 8.10 -8.51
CA ASN A 383 -1.95 9.37 -8.61
C ASN A 383 -2.86 10.61 -8.55
N PHE A 384 -4.18 10.44 -8.71
CA PHE A 384 -5.16 11.52 -8.57
C PHE A 384 -5.78 11.62 -7.18
N VAL A 385 -5.35 10.80 -6.23
CA VAL A 385 -5.87 10.84 -4.86
C VAL A 385 -4.71 10.97 -3.88
N SER A 386 -4.73 12.02 -3.07
CA SER A 386 -3.78 12.22 -1.98
C SER A 386 -4.40 11.77 -0.67
N LEU A 387 -3.79 10.79 0.00
CA LEU A 387 -4.20 10.38 1.35
C LEU A 387 -3.54 11.28 2.39
N ASN A 388 -4.28 11.61 3.45
CA ASN A 388 -3.75 12.40 4.56
C ASN A 388 -3.48 11.51 5.79
N ALA A 389 -2.19 11.21 6.02
CA ALA A 389 -1.77 10.36 7.13
C ALA A 389 -1.93 10.99 8.52
N SER A 390 -2.01 12.32 8.64
CA SER A 390 -2.10 13.00 9.95
C SER A 390 -3.53 13.14 10.49
N THR A 391 -4.53 12.75 9.70
CA THR A 391 -5.96 12.95 10.03
C THR A 391 -6.74 11.65 10.10
N VAL A 392 -6.04 10.52 10.30
CA VAL A 392 -6.71 9.23 10.43
C VAL A 392 -7.48 9.18 11.73
N LEU A 393 -8.77 8.84 11.64
CA LEU A 393 -9.63 8.59 12.79
C LEU A 393 -9.92 7.09 12.92
N VAL A 394 -10.07 6.63 14.15
CA VAL A 394 -10.43 5.25 14.48
C VAL A 394 -11.75 5.24 15.24
N MET A 395 -12.63 4.31 14.91
CA MET A 395 -13.91 4.11 15.58
C MET A 395 -14.21 2.62 15.70
N GLU A 396 -14.70 2.17 16.85
CA GLU A 396 -15.16 0.80 17.04
C GLU A 396 -16.68 0.75 17.20
N GLU A 397 -17.32 -0.19 16.50
CA GLU A 397 -18.76 -0.43 16.58
C GLU A 397 -19.00 -1.92 16.82
N LYS A 398 -19.57 -2.27 17.98
CA LYS A 398 -19.96 -3.65 18.28
C LYS A 398 -21.43 -3.86 17.93
N LYS A 399 -21.73 -4.86 17.10
CA LYS A 399 -23.10 -5.27 16.80
C LYS A 399 -23.21 -6.77 16.58
N GLN A 400 -24.39 -7.30 16.81
CA GLN A 400 -24.70 -8.69 16.45
C GLN A 400 -24.80 -8.80 14.92
N SER A 401 -24.10 -9.77 14.35
CA SER A 401 -24.19 -10.02 12.90
C SER A 401 -25.26 -11.07 12.63
N PRO A 402 -26.39 -10.72 12.00
CA PRO A 402 -27.46 -11.68 11.71
C PRO A 402 -27.02 -12.77 10.74
N ALA A 403 -25.96 -12.53 9.95
CA ALA A 403 -25.46 -13.48 8.96
C ALA A 403 -24.53 -14.57 9.52
N TYR A 404 -24.19 -14.55 10.81
CA TYR A 404 -23.23 -15.49 11.42
C TYR A 404 -23.77 -16.09 12.72
N CYS A 405 -24.98 -16.63 12.67
CA CYS A 405 -25.57 -17.43 13.76
C CYS A 405 -25.56 -16.70 15.12
N GLY A 406 -25.79 -15.38 15.10
CA GLY A 406 -25.82 -14.55 16.31
C GLY A 406 -24.45 -14.13 16.87
N MET A 407 -23.35 -14.40 16.15
CA MET A 407 -22.01 -13.98 16.52
C MET A 407 -21.89 -12.45 16.57
N HIS A 408 -21.30 -11.94 17.66
CA HIS A 408 -21.02 -10.52 17.78
C HIS A 408 -19.82 -10.13 16.94
N THR A 409 -19.95 -9.01 16.25
CA THR A 409 -18.91 -8.43 15.41
C THR A 409 -18.50 -7.06 15.93
N VAL A 410 -17.20 -6.87 16.11
CA VAL A 410 -16.58 -5.57 16.32
C VAL A 410 -16.06 -5.06 14.97
N TYR A 411 -16.63 -3.95 14.51
CA TYR A 411 -16.16 -3.24 13.33
C TYR A 411 -15.19 -2.16 13.76
N LYS A 412 -13.92 -2.29 13.38
CA LYS A 412 -12.89 -1.28 13.61
C LYS A 412 -12.75 -0.44 12.34
N LYS A 413 -13.33 0.75 12.33
CA LYS A 413 -13.30 1.66 11.19
C LYS A 413 -12.08 2.56 11.29
N ARG A 414 -11.30 2.63 10.21
CA ARG A 414 -10.18 3.55 10.01
C ARG A 414 -10.58 4.55 8.94
N ILE A 415 -10.89 5.75 9.36
CA ILE A 415 -11.39 6.80 8.49
C ILE A 415 -10.20 7.64 8.04
N ILE A 416 -9.90 7.60 6.75
CA ILE A 416 -8.79 8.33 6.15
C ILE A 416 -9.37 9.45 5.31
N SER A 417 -8.95 10.68 5.62
CA SER A 417 -9.26 11.82 4.76
C SER A 417 -8.37 11.77 3.52
N ALA A 418 -8.97 12.02 2.37
CA ALA A 418 -8.27 12.05 1.09
C ALA A 418 -8.77 13.19 0.23
N GLN A 419 -7.93 13.68 -0.66
CA GLN A 419 -8.26 14.76 -1.59
C GLN A 419 -8.09 14.28 -3.03
N LEU A 420 -9.10 14.53 -3.86
CA LEU A 420 -8.97 14.39 -5.31
C LEU A 420 -8.09 15.53 -5.83
N LEU A 421 -6.96 15.15 -6.42
CA LEU A 421 -6.03 16.08 -7.04
C LEU A 421 -6.57 16.44 -8.42
N MET A 422 -7.08 17.66 -8.56
CA MET A 422 -7.50 18.22 -9.84
C MET A 422 -6.25 18.73 -10.56
N GLY A 423 -5.76 18.00 -11.55
CA GLY A 423 -4.61 18.42 -12.34
C GLY A 423 -4.43 17.56 -13.58
N ASP A 424 -3.83 18.15 -14.62
CA ASP A 424 -3.31 17.39 -15.75
C ASP A 424 -2.38 16.29 -15.24
N SER A 425 -2.39 15.13 -15.91
CA SER A 425 -1.46 14.04 -15.60
C SER A 425 0.01 14.44 -15.80
N ALA A 426 0.23 15.54 -16.52
CA ALA A 426 1.51 16.19 -16.66
C ALA A 426 1.74 17.24 -15.56
N VAL A 427 2.70 16.98 -14.68
CA VAL A 427 3.09 17.91 -13.62
C VAL A 427 4.41 18.56 -13.98
N VAL A 428 4.45 19.89 -13.95
CA VAL A 428 5.69 20.68 -14.04
C VAL A 428 6.09 21.06 -12.61
N ILE A 429 7.29 20.65 -12.23
CA ILE A 429 7.92 20.94 -10.93
C ILE A 429 8.94 22.04 -11.11
#